data_AF-A0A347UH85-F1
#
_entry.id   AF-A0A347UH85-F1
#
_cell.length_a   1.000
_cell.length_b   1.000
_cell.length_c   1.000
_cell.angle_alpha   90.00
_cell.angle_beta   90.00
_cell.angle_gamma   90.00
#
_symmetry.space_group_name_H-M   'P 1'
#
loop_
_entity.id
_entity.type
_entity.pdbx_description
1 polymer ?
#
loop_
_entity_poly.entity_id
_entity_poly.type
_entity_poly.pdbx_seq_one_letter_code
_entity_poly.pdbx_strand_id
1 'polypeptide(L)' 'MATDAAPLAWLAFEQVSDAGPQLTLRLWPGGKEQVLAKAGAHVHKVAWKG' A
#
# COMPACT_ATOMS: atom_id res chain seq x y z
N MET A 1 -13.00 -4.50 16.55
CA MET A 1 -13.72 -4.58 15.26
C MET A 1 -13.44 -3.29 14.50
N ALA A 2 -13.16 -3.36 13.19
CA ALA A 2 -12.95 -2.17 12.38
C ALA A 2 -14.29 -1.50 12.06
N THR A 3 -14.35 -0.17 12.14
CA THR A 3 -15.55 0.63 11.82
C THR A 3 -15.17 1.81 10.92
N ASP A 4 -16.14 2.48 10.30
CA ASP A 4 -15.84 3.65 9.46
C ASP A 4 -15.22 4.82 10.26
N ALA A 5 -15.59 4.95 11.54
CA ALA A 5 -15.02 5.96 12.45
C ALA A 5 -13.65 5.55 13.01
N ALA A 6 -13.31 4.26 12.98
CA ALA A 6 -12.04 3.71 13.45
C ALA A 6 -11.62 2.54 12.52
N PRO A 7 -11.13 2.86 11.31
CA PRO A 7 -10.79 1.83 10.33
C PRO A 7 -9.52 1.10 10.75
N LEU A 8 -9.44 -0.18 10.39
CA LEU A 8 -8.18 -0.92 10.47
C LEU A 8 -7.39 -0.65 9.20
N ALA A 9 -6.11 -0.32 9.36
CA ALA A 9 -5.18 -0.12 8.25
C ALA A 9 -4.15 -1.24 8.21
N TRP A 10 -3.89 -1.76 7.01
CA TRP A 10 -2.77 -2.65 6.72
C TRP A 10 -1.89 -2.04 5.64
N LEU A 11 -0.62 -1.86 5.95
CA LEU A 11 0.40 -1.44 5.01
C LEU A 11 1.22 -2.67 4.60
N ALA A 12 1.36 -2.90 3.30
CA ALA A 12 2.21 -3.94 2.76
C ALA A 12 3.22 -3.32 1.79
N PHE A 13 4.47 -3.77 1.86
CA PHE A 13 5.51 -3.38 0.92
C PHE A 13 6.08 -4.63 0.25
N GLU A 14 5.66 -4.87 -0.98
CA GLU A 14 5.88 -6.16 -1.65
C GLU A 14 6.35 -5.98 -3.09
N GLN A 15 7.13 -6.95 -3.58
CA GLN A 15 7.53 -7.03 -4.98
C GLN A 15 6.33 -7.45 -5.83
N VAL A 16 5.89 -6.60 -6.75
CA VAL A 16 4.84 -6.91 -7.72
C VAL A 16 5.49 -7.29 -9.05
N SER A 17 5.10 -8.43 -9.61
CA SER A 17 5.55 -8.90 -10.93
C SER A 17 5.40 -7.80 -11.98
N ASP A 18 6.45 -7.56 -12.75
CA ASP A 18 6.53 -6.56 -13.83
C ASP A 18 6.29 -5.09 -13.43
N ALA A 19 6.09 -4.79 -12.14
CA ALA A 19 5.81 -3.43 -11.66
C ALA A 19 6.74 -2.95 -10.53
N GLY A 20 7.60 -3.83 -10.03
CA GLY A 20 8.57 -3.54 -8.96
C GLY A 20 7.93 -3.48 -7.56
N PRO A 21 8.72 -3.10 -6.53
CA PRO A 21 8.21 -2.96 -5.17
C PRO A 21 7.13 -1.87 -5.06
N GLN A 22 6.03 -2.18 -4.37
CA GLN A 22 4.94 -1.24 -4.14
C GLN A 22 4.55 -1.18 -2.67
N LEU A 23 4.26 0.03 -2.19
CA LEU A 23 3.61 0.23 -0.90
C LEU A 23 2.11 0.31 -1.15
N THR A 24 1.35 -0.65 -0.61
CA THR A 24 -0.11 -0.67 -0.67
C THR A 24 -0.70 -0.43 0.71
N LEU A 25 -1.86 0.24 0.72
CA LEU A 25 -2.69 0.43 1.90
C LEU A 25 -4.03 -0.24 1.65
N ARG A 26 -4.41 -1.12 2.57
CA ARG A 26 -5.75 -1.70 2.62
C ARG A 26 -6.46 -1.21 3.87
N LEU A 27 -7.69 -0.71 3.70
CA LEU A 27 -8.54 -0.21 4.79
C LEU A 27 -9.76 -1.10 4.98
N TRP A 28 -10.11 -1.37 6.24
CA TRP A 28 -11.37 -2.03 6.61
C TRP A 28 -12.21 -1.14 7.51
N PRO A 29 -13.55 -1.21 7.43
CA PRO A 29 -14.34 -2.13 6.61
C PRO A 29 -14.28 -1.82 5.09
N GLY A 30 -14.64 -2.81 4.26
CA GLY A 30 -14.63 -2.69 2.79
C GLY A 30 -13.39 -3.27 2.09
N GLY A 31 -12.23 -3.29 2.75
CA GLY A 31 -11.03 -3.98 2.25
C GLY A 31 -10.46 -3.38 0.95
N LYS A 32 -10.77 -2.12 0.64
CA LYS A 32 -10.30 -1.46 -0.57
C LYS A 32 -8.79 -1.23 -0.46
N GLU A 33 -8.08 -1.61 -1.51
CA GLU A 33 -6.63 -1.41 -1.62
C GLU A 33 -6.29 -0.21 -2.50
N GLN A 34 -5.26 0.51 -2.11
CA GLN A 34 -4.66 1.61 -2.88
C GLN A 34 -3.13 1.52 -2.87
N VAL A 35 -2.50 1.88 -3.98
CA VAL A 35 -1.03 1.97 -4.08
C VAL A 35 -0.59 3.36 -3.65
N LEU A 36 0.13 3.46 -2.54
CA LEU A 36 0.66 4.71 -1.99
C LEU A 36 2.03 5.08 -2.55
N ALA A 37 2.84 4.10 -2.95
CA ALA A 37 4.12 4.36 -3.57
C ALA A 37 4.57 3.21 -4.47
N LYS A 38 5.41 3.54 -5.45
CA LYS A 38 6.24 2.59 -6.18
C LYS A 38 7.69 2.85 -5.84
N ALA A 39 8.47 1.81 -5.63
CA ALA A 39 9.90 1.95 -5.37
C ALA A 39 10.73 1.17 -6.39
N GLY A 40 11.99 1.53 -6.50
CA GLY A 40 12.99 0.72 -7.18
C GLY A 40 13.53 -0.39 -6.28
N ALA A 41 14.32 -1.31 -6.86
CA ALA A 41 15.01 -2.36 -6.09
C ALA A 41 15.80 -1.76 -4.91
N HIS A 42 15.78 -2.44 -3.77
CA HIS A 42 16.42 -1.98 -2.52
C HIS A 42 16.01 -0.56 -2.07
N VAL A 43 14.83 -0.08 -2.48
CA VAL A 43 14.26 1.21 -2.06
C VAL A 43 15.13 2.42 -2.45
N HIS A 44 16.01 2.30 -3.47
CA HIS A 44 16.91 3.39 -3.87
C HIS A 44 16.18 4.63 -4.40
N LYS A 45 14.94 4.46 -4.88
CA LYS A 45 14.06 5.53 -5.35
C LYS A 45 12.64 5.21 -4.93
N VAL A 46 11.93 6.18 -4.38
CA VAL A 46 10.51 6.06 -4.00
C VAL A 46 9.71 7.14 -4.73
N ALA A 47 8.72 6.71 -5.50
CA ALA A 47 7.74 7.55 -6.15
C ALA A 47 6.41 7.43 -5.38
N TRP A 48 6.14 8.43 -4.55
CA TRP A 48 4.89 8.55 -3.79
C TRP A 48 3.72 8.95 -4.70
N LYS A 49 2.53 8.44 -4.38
CA LYS A 49 1.27 8.74 -5.07
C LYS A 49 0.30 9.41 -4.09
N GLY A 50 -0.40 10.43 -4.58
CA GLY A 50 -1.43 11.18 -3.87
C GLY A 50 -2.63 11.39 -4.77
#